data_AF-Q8DSF6-F1
#
_entry.id   AF-Q8DSF6-F1
#
_cell.length_a   1.000
_cell.length_b   1.000
_cell.length_c   1.000
_cell.angle_alpha   90.00
_cell.angle_beta   90.00
_cell.angle_gamma   90.00
#
_symmetry.space_group_name_H-M   'P 1'
#
loop_
_entity.id
_entity.type
_entity.pdbx_description
1 polymer ?
#
loop_
_entity_poly.entity_id
_entity_poly.type
_entity_poly.pdbx_seq_one_letter_code
_entity_poly.pdbx_strand_id
1 'polypeptide(L)' 'MKLNITATDKSKNQHFNYSLELSSKQVQNTTLIICGTVLLGILFKSYLKSQKSV' A
#
# COMPACT_ATOMS: atom_id res chain seq x y z
N MET A 1 -3.73 -13.94 1.80
CA MET A 1 -3.03 -13.68 3.08
C MET A 1 -4.08 -13.22 4.07
N LYS A 2 -4.10 -13.72 5.30
CA LYS A 2 -5.18 -13.43 6.27
C LYS A 2 -4.61 -12.71 7.48
N LEU A 3 -5.16 -11.54 7.79
CA LEU A 3 -4.82 -10.74 8.97
C LEU A 3 -5.98 -10.86 9.96
N ASN A 4 -5.72 -11.47 11.10
CA ASN A 4 -6.69 -11.55 12.18
C ASN A 4 -6.37 -10.48 13.21
N ILE A 5 -7.34 -9.63 13.53
CA ILE A 5 -7.23 -8.56 14.52
C ILE A 5 -8.23 -8.88 15.62
N THR A 6 -7.73 -9.09 16.83
CA THR A 6 -8.57 -9.23 18.02
C THR A 6 -8.49 -7.95 18.83
N ALA A 7 -9.58 -7.19 18.85
CA ALA A 7 -9.74 -6.03 19.71
C ALA A 7 -10.51 -6.45 20.97
N THR A 8 -9.96 -6.17 22.14
CA THR A 8 -10.58 -6.55 23.42
C THR A 8 -10.96 -5.28 24.19
N ASP A 9 -12.25 -5.09 24.43
CA ASP A 9 -12.74 -4.04 25.31
C ASP A 9 -12.88 -4.58 26.74
N LYS A 10 -11.92 -4.19 27.59
CA LYS A 10 -11.83 -4.58 29.00
C LYS A 10 -13.00 -4.03 29.85
N SER A 11 -13.60 -2.92 29.46
CA SER A 11 -14.69 -2.28 30.20
C SER A 11 -15.99 -3.07 30.09
N LYS A 12 -16.22 -3.68 28.92
CA LYS A 12 -17.45 -4.43 28.63
C LYS A 12 -17.27 -5.96 28.55
N ASN A 13 -16.05 -6.47 28.79
CA ASN A 13 -15.68 -7.87 28.52
C ASN A 13 -16.07 -8.32 27.10
N GLN A 14 -15.91 -7.44 26.11
CA GLN A 14 -16.26 -7.73 24.71
C GLN A 14 -15.00 -7.98 23.88
N HIS A 15 -15.02 -9.08 23.13
CA HIS A 15 -13.96 -9.44 22.19
C HIS A 15 -14.48 -9.30 20.76
N PHE A 16 -13.88 -8.39 20.01
CA PHE A 16 -14.15 -8.21 18.59
C PHE A 16 -13.07 -8.89 17.77
N ASN A 17 -13.46 -9.90 17.00
CA ASN A 17 -12.57 -10.62 16.11
C ASN A 17 -12.83 -10.17 14.67
N TYR A 18 -11.89 -9.45 14.09
CA TYR A 18 -11.91 -9.04 12.71
C TYR A 18 -10.97 -9.92 11.90
N SER A 19 -11.45 -10.47 10.79
CA SER A 19 -10.64 -11.18 9.82
C SER A 19 -10.58 -10.36 8.54
N LEU A 20 -9.41 -9.83 8.23
CA LEU A 20 -9.14 -9.17 6.95
C LEU A 20 -8.46 -10.18 6.03
N GLU A 21 -9.12 -10.49 4.93
CA GLU A 21 -8.55 -11.34 3.89
C GLU A 21 -7.96 -10.45 2.80
N LEU A 22 -6.63 -10.37 2.78
CA LEU A 22 -5.89 -9.69 1.73
C LEU A 22 -5.71 -10.64 0.55
N SER A 23 -6.36 -10.30 -0.56
CA SER A 23 -6.19 -11.03 -1.82
C SER A 23 -4.77 -10.83 -2.36
N SER A 24 -4.12 -11.91 -2.76
CA SER A 24 -2.78 -11.86 -3.36
C SER A 24 -2.75 -10.97 -4.61
N LYS A 25 -3.83 -10.96 -5.40
CA LYS A 25 -3.99 -10.10 -6.58
C LYS A 25 -4.02 -8.62 -6.21
N GLN A 26 -4.68 -8.26 -5.11
CA GLN A 26 -4.71 -6.87 -4.64
C GLN A 26 -3.31 -6.42 -4.20
N VAL A 27 -2.61 -7.24 -3.42
CA VAL A 27 -1.24 -6.92 -2.98
C VAL A 27 -0.30 -6.74 -4.16
N GLN A 28 -0.37 -7.63 -5.16
CA GLN A 28 0.43 -7.53 -6.39
C GLN A 28 0.10 -6.25 -7.18
N ASN A 29 -1.17 -5.95 -7.40
CA ASN A 29 -1.58 -4.74 -8.12
C ASN A 29 -1.14 -3.47 -7.39
N THR A 30 -1.34 -3.39 -6.07
CA THR A 30 -0.92 -2.21 -5.29
C THR A 30 0.59 -2.02 -5.35
N THR A 31 1.36 -3.11 -5.27
CA THR A 31 2.83 -3.06 -5.40
C THR A 31 3.24 -2.54 -6.78
N LEU A 32 2.64 -3.06 -7.85
CA LEU A 32 2.93 -2.62 -9.22
C LEU A 32 2.63 -1.13 -9.42
N ILE A 33 1.51 -0.65 -8.88
CA ILE A 33 1.11 0.77 -8.95
C ILE A 33 2.12 1.65 -8.19
N ILE A 34 2.54 1.26 -6.99
CA ILE A 34 3.52 2.04 -6.21
C ILE A 34 4.86 2.09 -6.94
N CYS A 35 5.39 0.94 -7.38
CA CYS A 35 6.65 0.91 -8.12
C CYS A 35 6.56 1.72 -9.43
N GLY A 36 5.46 1.59 -10.17
CA GLY A 36 5.22 2.31 -11.42
C GLY A 36 5.18 3.83 -11.22
N THR A 37 4.47 4.32 -10.20
CA THR A 37 4.37 5.75 -9.90
C THR A 37 5.69 6.36 -9.46
N VAL A 38 6.47 5.63 -8.64
CA VAL A 38 7.82 6.06 -8.24
C VAL A 38 8.76 6.15 -9.44
N LEU A 39 8.81 5.12 -10.29
CA LEU A 39 9.64 5.11 -11.49
C LEU A 39 9.25 6.22 -12.47
N LEU A 40 7.95 6.42 -12.68
CA LEU A 40 7.44 7.48 -13.55
C LEU A 40 7.84 8.86 -13.02
N GLY A 41 7.76 9.09 -11.71
CA GLY A 41 8.21 10.34 -11.09
C GLY A 41 9.70 10.60 -11.26
N ILE A 42 10.54 9.57 -11.13
CA ILE A 42 12.00 9.67 -11.34
C ILE A 42 12.29 10.01 -12.81
N LEU A 43 11.66 9.30 -13.74
CA LEU A 43 11.83 9.55 -15.18
C LEU A 43 11.36 10.95 -15.57
N PHE A 44 10.21 11.39 -15.08
CA PHE A 44 9.67 12.72 -15.34
C PHE A 44 10.59 13.82 -14.80
N LYS A 45 11.13 13.64 -13.58
CA LYS A 45 12.11 14.56 -13.01
C LYS A 45 13.40 14.59 -13.84
N SER A 46 13.86 13.44 -14.31
CA SER A 46 15.06 13.34 -15.15
C SER A 46 14.86 14.01 -16.52
N TYR A 47 13.66 13.85 -17.12
CA TYR A 47 13.27 14.49 -18.36
C TYR A 47 13.24 16.03 -18.22
N LEU A 48 12.61 16.55 -17.17
CA LEU A 48 12.59 17.99 -16.89
C LEU A 48 14.00 18.56 -16.63
N LYS A 49 14.86 17.80 -15.94
CA LYS A 49 16.27 18.21 -15.72
C LYS A 49 17.04 18.26 -17.05
N SER A 50 16.80 17.30 -17.94
CA SER A 50 17.42 17.27 -19.27
C SER A 50 17.01 18.47 -20.13
N GLN A 51 15.75 18.91 -20.05
CA GLN A 51 15.29 20.10 -20.79
C GLN A 51 15.83 21.42 -20.22
N LYS A 52 16.22 21.48 -18.95
CA LYS A 52 16.73 22.70 -18.31
C LYS A 52 18.23 22.94 -18.53
N SER A 53 18.93 21.98 -19.15
CA SER A 53 20.38 22.00 -19.36
C SER A 53 20.78 22.21 -20.83
N VAL A 54 19.79 22.45 -21.71
CA VAL A 54 19.95 22.96 -23.08
C VAL A 54 19.60 24.44 -23.06
#